data_AF-A0A950G218-F1
#
_entry.id   AF-A0A950G218-F1
#
_cell.length_a   1.000
_cell.length_b   1.000
_cell.length_c   1.000
_cell.angle_alpha   90.00
_cell.angle_beta   90.00
_cell.angle_gamma   90.00
#
_symmetry.space_group_name_H-M   'P 1'
#
loop_
_entity.id
_entity.type
_entity.pdbx_description
1 polymer ?
#
loop_
_entity_poly.entity_id
_entity_poly.type
_entity_poly.pdbx_seq_one_letter_code
_entity_poly.pdbx_strand_id
1 'polypeptide(L)'
;MPIFPSILIALAAGAAFGVLNGVLIYDGRVPPFIATLGMMTAVRELLILISEARMIAGLPRPFLHFARIDILWVPSLFLSGSLSSRCRW
;
A
#
# COMPACT_ATOMS: atom_id res chain seq x y z
N MET A 1 -12.23 -4.89 13.40
CA MET A 1 -12.86 -4.66 12.08
C MET A 1 -12.94 -6.01 11.37
N PRO A 2 -14.12 -6.47 10.93
CA PRO A 2 -14.21 -7.64 10.06
C PRO A 2 -13.41 -7.35 8.78
N ILE A 3 -12.71 -8.37 8.27
CA ILE A 3 -11.73 -8.23 7.17
C ILE A 3 -12.42 -7.83 5.85
N PHE A 4 -13.63 -8.35 5.60
CA PHE A 4 -14.40 -8.10 4.38
C PHE A 4 -14.69 -6.61 4.09
N PRO A 5 -15.28 -5.82 5.02
CA PRO A 5 -15.54 -4.41 4.75
C PRO A 5 -14.25 -3.58 4.57
N SER A 6 -13.17 -3.92 5.28
CA SER A 6 -11.89 -3.23 5.10
C SER A 6 -11.31 -3.41 3.69
N ILE A 7 -11.44 -4.61 3.11
CA ILE A 7 -11.01 -4.88 1.73
C ILE A 7 -11.84 -4.06 0.73
N LEU A 8 -13.16 -4.02 0.92
CA LEU A 8 -14.06 -3.31 0.00
C LEU A 8 -13.80 -1.80 0.01
N ILE A 9 -13.58 -1.22 1.19
CA ILE A 9 -13.23 0.20 1.35
C ILE A 9 -11.86 0.50 0.72
N ALA A 10 -10.86 -0.36 0.92
CA ALA A 10 -9.54 -0.18 0.33
C ALA A 10 -9.58 -0.23 -1.21
N LEU A 11 -10.36 -1.15 -1.78
CA LEU A 11 -10.53 -1.28 -3.22
C LEU A 11 -11.24 -0.06 -3.82
N ALA A 12 -12.32 0.40 -3.17
CA ALA A 12 -13.05 1.59 -3.58
C ALA A 12 -12.18 2.86 -3.53
N ALA A 13 -11.39 3.02 -2.46
CA ALA A 13 -10.45 4.13 -2.34
C ALA A 13 -9.38 4.08 -3.44
N GLY A 14 -8.77 2.91 -3.68
CA GLY A 14 -7.77 2.73 -4.74
C GLY A 14 -8.32 3.02 -6.13
N ALA A 15 -9.54 2.57 -6.42
CA ALA A 15 -10.22 2.87 -7.68
C ALA A 15 -10.48 4.38 -7.85
N ALA A 16 -10.94 5.07 -6.79
CA ALA A 16 -11.18 6.50 -6.81
C ALA A 16 -9.90 7.31 -7.10
N PHE A 17 -8.79 6.98 -6.43
CA PHE A 17 -7.50 7.61 -6.71
C PHE A 17 -6.97 7.29 -8.11
N GLY A 18 -7.21 6.08 -8.61
CA GLY A 18 -6.88 5.70 -9.99
C GLY A 18 -7.62 6.54 -11.02
N VAL A 19 -8.94 6.70 -10.84
CA VAL A 19 -9.77 7.56 -11.71
C VAL A 19 -9.35 9.02 -11.61
N LEU A 20 -9.07 9.53 -10.41
CA LEU A 20 -8.62 10.91 -10.22
C LEU A 20 -7.32 11.20 -10.97
N ASN A 21 -6.30 10.32 -10.86
CA ASN A 21 -5.07 10.48 -11.62
C ASN A 21 -5.32 10.42 -13.13
N GLY A 22 -6.19 9.50 -13.60
CA GLY A 22 -6.56 9.39 -15.01
C GLY A 22 -7.28 10.62 -15.56
N VAL A 23 -8.22 11.19 -14.80
CA VAL A 23 -8.94 12.42 -15.15
C VAL A 23 -7.99 13.62 -15.18
N LEU A 24 -7.06 13.72 -14.20
CA LEU A 24 -6.07 14.80 -14.16
C LEU A 24 -5.17 14.80 -15.40
N ILE A 25 -4.81 13.62 -15.90
CA ILE A 25 -3.99 13.46 -17.12
C ILE A 25 -4.81 13.83 -18.37
N TYR A 26 -6.06 13.36 -18.45
CA TYR A 26 -6.94 13.59 -19.60
C TYR A 26 -7.31 15.07 -19.75
N ASP A 27 -7.76 15.71 -18.67
CA ASP A 27 -8.32 17.07 -18.70
C ASP A 27 -7.25 18.14 -18.43
N GLY A 28 -6.29 17.85 -17.55
CA GLY A 28 -5.25 18.80 -17.15
C GLY A 28 -4.10 18.94 -18.14
N ARG A 29 -3.98 18.05 -19.14
CA ARG A 29 -2.84 17.96 -20.08
C ARG A 29 -1.47 18.03 -19.41
N VAL A 30 -1.42 17.69 -18.12
CA VAL A 30 -0.20 17.65 -17.31
C VAL A 30 0.47 16.29 -17.53
N PRO A 31 1.81 16.25 -17.61
CA PRO A 31 2.52 15.00 -17.76
C PRO A 31 2.21 14.06 -16.57
N PRO A 32 2.04 12.75 -16.82
CA PRO A 32 1.57 11.79 -15.82
C PRO A 32 2.47 11.69 -14.58
N PHE A 33 3.75 12.03 -14.74
CA PHE A 33 4.71 12.08 -13.65
C PHE A 33 4.32 13.12 -12.58
N ILE A 34 3.90 14.32 -12.99
CA ILE A 34 3.57 15.42 -12.08
C ILE A 34 2.25 15.13 -11.35
N ALA A 35 1.25 14.62 -12.06
CA ALA A 35 -0.04 14.26 -11.47
C ALA A 35 0.12 13.22 -10.35
N THR A 36 0.91 12.17 -10.61
CA THR A 36 1.08 11.07 -9.65
C THR A 36 1.96 11.47 -8.45
N LEU A 37 3.07 12.21 -8.68
CA LEU A 37 3.90 12.74 -7.59
C LEU A 37 3.13 13.75 -6.72
N GLY A 38 2.35 14.62 -7.35
CA GLY A 38 1.51 15.60 -6.64
C GLY A 38 0.42 14.92 -5.82
N MET A 39 -0.29 13.94 -6.40
CA MET A 39 -1.33 13.19 -5.69
C MET A 39 -0.77 12.36 -4.53
N MET A 40 0.37 11.69 -4.71
CA MET A 40 1.04 10.97 -3.61
C MET A 40 1.37 11.90 -2.45
N THR A 41 1.86 13.11 -2.76
CA THR A 41 2.18 14.13 -1.75
C THR A 41 0.92 14.62 -1.03
N ALA A 42 -0.10 15.03 -1.77
CA ALA A 42 -1.36 15.54 -1.20
C ALA A 42 -2.07 14.50 -0.32
N VAL A 43 -2.16 13.25 -0.79
CA VAL A 43 -2.78 12.15 -0.05
C VAL A 43 -1.97 11.82 1.21
N ARG A 44 -0.63 11.79 1.11
CA ARG A 44 0.24 11.52 2.25
C ARG A 44 0.11 12.57 3.33
N GLU A 45 0.10 13.85 2.97
CA GLU A 45 -0.07 14.94 3.92
C GLU A 45 -1.46 14.88 4.58
N LEU A 46 -2.51 14.59 3.81
CA LEU A 46 -3.85 14.38 4.34
C LEU A 46 -3.91 13.19 5.32
N LEU A 47 -3.23 12.08 4.99
CA LEU A 47 -3.17 10.90 5.84
C LEU A 47 -2.47 11.19 7.19
N ILE A 48 -1.42 12.00 7.19
CA ILE A 48 -0.72 12.38 8.43
C ILE A 48 -1.65 13.23 9.32
N LEU A 49 -2.41 14.14 8.70
CA LEU A 49 -3.41 14.96 9.40
C LEU A 49 -4.51 14.10 10.03
N ILE A 50 -5.04 13.13 9.29
CA ILE A 50 -6.10 12.23 9.75
C ILE A 50 -5.58 11.24 10.79
N SER A 51 -4.35 10.76 10.64
CA SER A 51 -3.76 9.73 11.51
C SER A 51 -3.13 10.30 12.77
N GLU A 52 -3.17 11.63 12.99
CA GLU A 52 -2.48 12.33 14.09
C GLU A 52 -0.99 11.93 14.22
N ALA A 53 -0.33 11.64 13.09
CA ALA A 53 1.01 11.06 13.04
C ALA A 53 1.20 9.73 13.80
N ARG A 54 0.12 9.04 14.16
CA ARG A 54 0.17 7.71 14.79
C ARG A 54 0.25 6.63 13.71
N MET A 55 1.17 5.69 13.89
CA MET A 55 1.17 4.47 13.10
C MET A 55 -0.09 3.67 13.42
N ILE A 56 -0.85 3.30 12.38
CA ILE A 56 -2.03 2.45 12.48
C ILE A 56 -1.56 1.02 12.82
N ALA A 57 -1.28 0.77 14.09
CA ALA A 57 -0.85 -0.51 14.63
C ALA A 57 -2.09 -1.30 15.10
N GLY A 58 -2.86 -1.82 14.14
CA GLY A 58 -4.13 -2.50 14.40
C GLY A 58 -4.36 -3.71 13.49
N LEU A 59 -3.31 -4.50 13.24
CA LEU A 59 -3.40 -5.64 12.32
C LEU A 59 -4.32 -6.72 12.94
N PRO A 60 -5.44 -7.10 12.29
CA PRO A 60 -6.33 -8.12 12.83
C PRO A 60 -5.60 -9.46 12.91
N ARG A 61 -5.79 -10.20 14.03
CA ARG A 61 -5.09 -11.46 14.34
C ARG A 61 -5.01 -12.48 13.18
N PRO A 62 -6.02 -12.62 12.30
CA PRO A 62 -5.92 -13.49 11.13
C PRO A 62 -4.87 -13.04 10.11
N PHE A 63 -4.70 -11.73 9.92
CA PHE A 63 -3.70 -11.16 9.00
C PHE A 63 -2.27 -11.39 9.50
N LEU A 64 -2.06 -11.33 10.82
CA LEU A 64 -0.79 -11.69 11.45
C LEU A 64 -0.44 -13.17 11.27
N HIS A 65 -1.44 -14.06 11.28
CA HIS A 65 -1.23 -15.50 11.06
C HIS A 65 -0.91 -15.82 9.58
N PHE A 66 -1.49 -15.11 8.62
CA PHE A 66 -1.09 -15.21 7.21
C PHE A 66 0.30 -14.62 6.92
N ALA A 67 0.66 -13.51 7.59
CA ALA A 67 1.99 -12.91 7.46
C ALA A 67 3.09 -13.72 8.15
N ARG A 68 2.73 -14.44 9.23
CA ARG A 68 3.58 -15.36 9.99
C ARG A 68 3.21 -16.81 9.67
N ILE A 69 3.15 -17.17 8.39
CA ILE A 69 3.19 -18.59 8.02
C ILE A 69 4.65 -19.01 8.16
N ASP A 70 4.99 -19.47 9.37
CA ASP A 70 6.27 -20.08 9.72
C ASP A 70 6.30 -21.49 9.10
N ILE A 71 6.56 -21.58 7.79
CA ILE A 71 6.38 -22.86 7.08
C ILE A 71 7.34 -23.94 7.56
N LEU A 72 8.54 -23.60 8.04
CA LEU A 72 9.50 -24.59 8.53
C LEU A 72 10.67 -23.90 9.25
N TRP A 73 10.51 -23.53 10.53
CA TRP A 73 11.61 -23.12 11.42
C TRP A 73 12.49 -21.91 11.02
N VAL A 74 12.27 -21.31 9.85
CA VAL A 74 12.88 -20.09 9.35
C VAL A 74 11.82 -19.32 8.56
N PRO A 75 11.64 -18.01 8.81
CA PRO A 75 10.74 -17.17 8.03
C PRO A 75 11.10 -17.26 6.54
N SER A 76 10.12 -17.48 5.65
CA SER A 76 10.32 -17.52 4.18
C SER A 76 11.03 -16.27 3.61
N LEU A 77 11.00 -15.15 4.35
CA LEU A 77 11.80 -13.93 4.10
C LEU A 77 13.31 -14.19 4.07
N PHE A 78 13.83 -15.12 4.88
CA PHE A 78 15.25 -15.46 4.89
C PHE A 78 15.66 -16.24 3.62
N LEU A 79 14.80 -17.14 3.13
CA LEU A 79 15.02 -17.90 1.89
C LEU A 79 14.96 -17.00 0.65
N SER A 80 14.03 -16.03 0.61
CA SER A 80 14.01 -15.02 -0.46
C SER A 80 15.22 -14.07 -0.38
N GLY A 81 15.69 -13.76 0.83
CA GLY A 81 16.87 -12.93 1.07
C GLY A 81 18.16 -13.59 0.58
N SER A 82 18.35 -14.89 0.84
CA SER A 82 19.55 -15.62 0.41
C SER A 82 19.57 -15.95 -1.09
N LEU A 83 18.41 -16.00 -1.76
CA LEU A 83 18.33 -16.15 -3.20
C LEU A 83 18.57 -14.81 -3.94
N SER A 84 18.12 -13.68 -3.38
CA SER A 84 18.28 -12.36 -4.02
C SER A 84 19.69 -11.75 -3.91
N SER A 85 20.50 -12.18 -2.93
CA SER A 85 21.90 -11.75 -2.82
C SER A 85 22.83 -12.46 -3.81
N ARG A 86 22.35 -13.50 -4.49
CA ARG A 86 23.11 -14.29 -5.47
C ARG A 86 22.79 -13.93 -6.94
N CYS A 87 21.75 -13.12 -7.17
CA CYS A 87 21.35 -12.59 -8.48
C CYS A 87 21.11 -11.07 -8.39
N ARG A 88 22.17 -10.32 -8.07
CA ARG A 88 22.21 -8.86 -8.27
C ARG A 88 23.26 -8.59 -9.35
N TRP A 89 22.83 -8.70 -10.60
CA TRP A 89 23.43 -8.06 -11.78
C TRP A 89 22.59 -6.85 -12.12
#